data_AF-A0A3D3LMA8-F1
#
_entry.id   AF-A0A3D3LMA8-F1
#
_cell.length_a   1.000
_cell.length_b   1.000
_cell.length_c   1.000
_cell.angle_alpha   90.00
_cell.angle_beta   90.00
_cell.angle_gamma   90.00
#
_symmetry.space_group_name_H-M   'P 1'
#
loop_
_entity.id
_entity.type
_entity.pdbx_description
1 polymer ?
#
loop_
_entity_poly.entity_id
_entity_poly.type
_entity_poly.pdbx_seq_one_letter_code
_entity_poly.pdbx_strand_id
1 'polypeptide(L)' 'MKKNLFIFLLISSIFIGGNLFAQKVVYTSTDNPTGYLQVFTMNIDGTDKKQLTAINQNCMYPRW' A
#
# COMPACT_ATOMS: atom_id res chain seq x y z
N MET A 1 -26.89 -31.32 -16.99
CA MET A 1 -26.32 -30.87 -15.69
C MET A 1 -24.89 -30.30 -15.77
N LYS A 2 -24.43 -29.72 -16.90
CA LYS A 2 -23.05 -29.17 -17.03
C LYS A 2 -22.96 -27.64 -17.20
N LYS A 3 -24.09 -26.91 -17.24
CA LYS A 3 -24.11 -25.45 -17.47
C LYS A 3 -23.86 -24.60 -16.21
N ASN A 4 -23.97 -25.18 -15.01
CA ASN A 4 -23.93 -24.41 -13.76
C ASN A 4 -22.52 -24.28 -13.16
N LEU A 5 -21.53 -24.97 -13.71
CA LEU A 5 -20.14 -24.96 -13.21
C LEU A 5 -19.33 -23.76 -13.76
N PHE A 6 -19.68 -23.26 -14.95
CA PHE A 6 -18.95 -22.17 -15.61
C PHE A 6 -19.22 -20.79 -14.99
N ILE A 7 -20.42 -20.60 -14.41
CA ILE A 7 -20.83 -19.35 -13.76
C ILE A 7 -20.13 -19.15 -12.40
N PHE A 8 -19.79 -20.23 -11.69
CA PHE A 8 -19.08 -20.15 -10.40
C PHE A 8 -17.61 -19.72 -10.52
N LEU A 9 -16.93 -20.08 -11.62
CA LEU A 9 -15.54 -19.68 -11.89
C LEU A 9 -15.39 -18.21 -12.31
N LEU A 10 -16.44 -17.62 -12.88
CA LEU A 10 -16.47 -16.20 -13.26
C LEU A 10 -16.71 -15.29 -12.05
N ILE A 11 -17.40 -15.75 -11.00
CA ILE A 11 -17.61 -14.97 -9.78
C ILE A 11 -16.36 -15.01 -8.88
N SER A 12 -15.60 -16.11 -8.84
CA SER A 12 -14.35 -16.16 -8.06
C SER A 12 -13.24 -15.27 -8.62
N SER A 13 -13.25 -15.01 -9.93
CA SER A 13 -12.28 -14.13 -10.60
C SER A 13 -12.58 -12.63 -10.41
N ILE A 14 -13.76 -12.26 -9.91
CA ILE A 14 -14.08 -10.87 -9.51
C ILE A 14 -13.57 -10.56 -8.09
N PHE A 15 -13.37 -11.58 -7.25
CA PHE A 15 -12.84 -11.43 -5.88
C PHE A 15 -11.32 -11.66 -5.76
N ILE A 16 -10.64 -12.01 -6.85
CA ILE A 16 -9.19 -12.17 -6.93
C ILE A 16 -8.66 -11.18 -7.96
N GLY A 17 -8.54 -9.89 -7.63
CA GLY A 17 -7.91 -8.99 -8.59
C GLY A 17 -7.95 -7.48 -8.35
N GLY A 18 -8.72 -6.98 -7.38
CA GLY A 18 -8.78 -5.54 -7.16
C GLY A 18 -9.01 -5.18 -5.71
N ASN A 19 -8.01 -4.54 -5.08
CA ASN A 19 -8.22 -3.74 -3.89
C ASN A 19 -9.22 -2.61 -4.24
N LEU A 20 -10.52 -2.87 -4.10
CA LEU A 20 -11.59 -1.89 -4.37
C LEU A 20 -11.49 -0.65 -3.46
N PHE A 21 -10.67 -0.72 -2.41
CA PHE A 21 -10.28 0.40 -1.58
C PHE A 21 -8.77 0.30 -1.30
N ALA A 22 -7.94 0.87 -2.20
CA ALA A 22 -6.52 1.02 -1.93
C ALA A 22 -6.33 2.02 -0.78
N GLN A 23 -6.31 1.51 0.45
CA GLN A 23 -6.07 2.30 1.65
C GLN A 23 -4.57 2.57 1.78
N LYS A 24 -4.22 3.85 1.95
CA LYS A 24 -2.84 4.29 2.14
C LYS A 24 -2.63 4.76 3.57
N VAL A 25 -1.41 4.52 4.05
CA VAL A 25 -0.95 5.00 5.35
C VAL A 25 0.24 5.94 5.18
N VAL A 26 0.34 6.92 6.07
CA VAL A 26 1.53 7.77 6.25
C VAL A 26 2.25 7.27 7.50
N TYR A 27 3.57 7.10 7.41
CA TYR A 27 4.39 6.64 8.54
C TYR A 27 5.80 7.22 8.48
N THR A 28 6.54 7.07 9.59
CA THR A 28 7.94 7.49 9.68
C THR A 28 8.86 6.28 9.79
N SER A 29 10.00 6.29 9.10
CA SER A 29 10.98 5.19 9.13
C SER A 29 12.42 5.68 8.95
N THR A 30 13.40 4.91 9.41
CA THR A 30 14.83 5.09 9.13
C THR A 30 15.30 4.25 7.94
N ASP A 31 14.36 3.65 7.19
CA ASP A 31 14.60 2.88 5.95
C ASP A 31 14.94 3.81 4.78
N ASN A 32 16.08 4.47 4.86
CA ASN A 32 16.64 5.34 3.84
C ASN A 32 18.17 5.48 4.03
N PRO A 33 18.92 5.92 2.99
CA PRO A 33 20.38 5.99 3.06
C PRO A 33 20.96 6.90 4.14
N THR A 34 20.20 7.90 4.59
CA THR A 34 20.68 8.88 5.57
C THR A 34 20.56 8.39 7.02
N GLY A 35 19.72 7.37 7.27
CA GLY A 35 19.42 6.87 8.61
C GLY A 35 18.55 7.79 9.48
N TYR A 36 18.25 9.03 9.04
CA TYR A 36 17.31 9.91 9.74
C TYR A 36 15.86 9.42 9.56
N LEU A 37 14.98 9.73 10.51
CA LEU A 37 13.54 9.49 10.36
C LEU A 37 13.01 10.32 9.19
N GLN A 38 12.43 9.67 8.18
CA GLN A 38 11.78 10.33 7.05
C GLN A 38 10.30 9.94 6.99
N VAL A 39 9.50 10.73 6.28
CA VAL A 39 8.07 10.45 6.06
C VAL A 39 7.90 9.60 4.80
N PHE A 40 7.06 8.57 4.89
CA PHE A 40 6.76 7.64 3.81
C PHE A 40 5.25 7.42 3.66
N THR A 41 4.86 6.92 2.50
CA THR A 41 3.53 6.35 2.24
C THR A 41 3.65 4.92 1.74
N MET A 42 2.63 4.11 1.99
CA MET A 42 2.46 2.80 1.36
C MET A 42 0.98 2.39 1.36
N ASN A 43 0.63 1.37 0.58
CA ASN A 43 -0.63 0.67 0.71
C ASN A 43 -0.65 -0.13 2.03
N ILE A 44 -1.84 -0.40 2.58
CA ILE A 44 -1.99 -1.13 3.85
C ILE A 44 -1.42 -2.57 3.80
N ASP A 45 -1.26 -3.14 2.61
CA ASP A 45 -0.62 -4.45 2.37
C ASP A 45 0.92 -4.38 2.26
N GLY A 46 1.51 -3.19 2.43
CA GLY A 46 2.95 -2.96 2.33
C GLY A 46 3.48 -2.69 0.93
N THR A 47 2.63 -2.76 -0.10
CA THR A 47 3.02 -2.41 -1.49
C THR A 47 3.04 -0.90 -1.72
N ASP A 48 3.57 -0.44 -2.87
CA ASP A 48 3.64 0.98 -3.25
C ASP A 48 4.33 1.88 -2.20
N LYS A 49 5.43 1.40 -1.60
CA LYS A 49 6.25 2.18 -0.67
C LYS A 49 6.88 3.37 -1.41
N LYS A 50 6.67 4.58 -0.90
CA LYS A 50 7.25 5.83 -1.42
C LYS A 50 7.74 6.72 -0.28
N GLN A 51 8.95 7.26 -0.43
CA GLN A 51 9.51 8.26 0.47
C GLN A 51 9.04 9.67 0.06
N LEU A 52 8.58 10.47 1.03
CA LEU A 52 8.07 11.83 0.82
C LEU A 52 9.07 12.94 1.21
N THR A 53 9.98 12.65 2.14
CA THR A 53 11.04 13.58 2.57
C THR A 53 12.40 12.91 2.45
N ALA A 54 13.44 13.65 2.05
CA ALA A 54 14.78 13.10 1.87
C ALA A 54 15.86 14.13 2.27
N ILE A 55 15.79 14.59 3.52
CA ILE A 55 16.74 15.56 4.07
C ILE A 55 17.57 14.95 5.19
N ASN A 56 18.75 15.51 5.47
CA ASN A 56 19.68 15.04 6.50
C ASN A 56 19.25 15.47 7.94
N GLN A 57 17.95 15.36 8.25
CA GLN A 57 17.34 15.70 9.54
C GLN A 57 16.09 14.83 9.74
N ASN A 58 15.65 14.67 11.00
CA ASN A 58 14.43 13.92 11.32
C ASN A 58 13.16 14.68 10.89
N CYS A 59 12.34 14.05 10.05
CA CYS A 59 10.99 14.47 9.68
C CYS A 59 9.96 13.57 10.38
N MET A 60 9.40 14.04 11.50
CA MET A 60 8.53 13.23 12.36
C MET A 60 7.14 13.84 12.62
N TYR A 61 6.83 14.99 12.02
CA TYR A 61 5.61 15.75 12.29
C TYR A 61 4.84 16.12 11.02
N PRO A 62 4.26 15.14 10.29
CA PRO A 62 3.28 15.46 9.27
C PRO A 62 2.09 16.20 9.92
N ARG A 63 1.58 17.23 9.25
CA ARG A 63 0.35 17.95 9.65
C ARG A 63 -0.67 17.87 8.51
N TRP A 64 -1.93 17.68 8.87
CA TRP A 64 -3.10 17.60 7.99
C TRP A 64 -4.12 18.65 8.40
#